data_AF-A0A2V9L0T3-F1
#
_entry.id   AF-A0A2V9L0T3-F1
#
_cell.length_a   1.000
_cell.length_b   1.000
_cell.length_c   1.000
_cell.angle_alpha   90.00
_cell.angle_beta   90.00
_cell.angle_gamma   90.00
#
_symmetry.space_group_name_H-M   'P 1'
#
loop_
_entity.id
_entity.type
_entity.pdbx_description
1 polymer ?
#
loop_
_entity_poly.entity_id
_entity_poly.type
_entity_poly.pdbx_seq_one_letter_code
_entity_poly.pdbx_strand_id
1 'polypeptide(L)'
;MGEVNCDGRSTREINAEIKQQIKHGATDILVRNPGARHNLGVAVLEPVAIRLEGSVGYYCAGLIDGPSFDIAGSAGWGLAESMMSGRVVVRRNAGNGAAAAIRGGTVVIHQDAAARLGVS
;
A
#
# COMPACT_ATOMS: atom_id res chain seq x y z
N MET A 1 -8.62 16.26 1.68
CA MET A 1 -8.27 14.98 2.31
C MET A 1 -9.45 14.06 2.15
N GLY A 2 -9.29 12.98 1.40
CA GLY A 2 -10.30 11.95 1.20
C GLY A 2 -10.26 10.90 2.33
N GLU A 3 -11.36 10.19 2.53
CA GLU A 3 -11.44 9.10 3.51
C GLU A 3 -12.14 7.89 2.87
N VAL A 4 -11.66 6.69 3.15
CA VAL A 4 -12.22 5.42 2.68
C VAL A 4 -12.29 4.45 3.86
N ASN A 5 -13.50 4.03 4.24
CA ASN A 5 -13.69 2.96 5.23
C ASN A 5 -13.79 1.60 4.53
N CYS A 6 -13.04 0.60 4.99
CA CYS A 6 -13.01 -0.74 4.43
C CYS A 6 -14.07 -1.71 5.01
N ASP A 7 -14.73 -1.39 6.10
CA ASP A 7 -15.64 -2.32 6.78
C ASP A 7 -16.87 -2.68 5.94
N GLY A 8 -17.22 -3.96 5.92
CA GLY A 8 -18.33 -4.48 5.13
C GLY A 8 -18.13 -4.41 3.61
N ARG A 9 -16.94 -4.06 3.13
CA ARG A 9 -16.65 -3.84 1.71
C ARG A 9 -15.59 -4.78 1.18
N SER A 10 -15.73 -5.11 -0.11
CA SER A 10 -14.73 -5.86 -0.85
C SER A 10 -13.52 -4.98 -1.18
N THR A 11 -12.34 -5.59 -1.32
CA THR A 11 -11.12 -4.91 -1.78
C THR A 11 -11.34 -4.18 -3.11
N ARG A 12 -12.16 -4.73 -4.01
CA ARG A 12 -12.46 -4.11 -5.30
C ARG A 12 -13.19 -2.79 -5.16
N GLU A 13 -14.20 -2.73 -4.29
CA GLU A 13 -14.95 -1.50 -4.02
C GLU A 13 -14.06 -0.44 -3.35
N ILE A 14 -13.21 -0.85 -2.42
CA ILE A 14 -12.27 0.02 -1.72
C ILE A 14 -11.27 0.64 -2.72
N ASN A 15 -10.63 -0.18 -3.55
CA ASN A 15 -9.68 0.31 -4.55
C ASN A 15 -10.36 1.16 -5.63
N ALA A 16 -11.60 0.83 -6.01
CA ALA A 16 -12.37 1.64 -6.95
C ALA A 16 -12.66 3.03 -6.38
N GLU A 17 -13.03 3.12 -5.10
CA GLU A 17 -13.25 4.40 -4.44
C GLU A 17 -11.95 5.21 -4.29
N ILE A 18 -10.84 4.59 -3.86
CA ILE A 18 -9.53 5.27 -3.80
C ILE A 18 -9.22 5.91 -5.17
N LYS A 19 -9.33 5.14 -6.25
CA LYS A 19 -9.10 5.63 -7.62
C LYS A 19 -10.09 6.70 -8.04
N GLN A 20 -11.35 6.60 -7.63
CA GLN A 20 -12.36 7.61 -7.92
C GLN A 20 -12.04 8.94 -7.21
N GLN A 21 -11.68 8.89 -5.92
CA GLN A 21 -11.30 10.09 -5.18
C GLN A 21 -10.07 10.75 -5.79
N ILE A 22 -9.06 9.98 -6.21
CA ILE A 22 -7.88 10.49 -6.93
C ILE A 22 -8.29 11.19 -8.23
N LYS A 23 -9.16 10.55 -9.04
CA LYS A 23 -9.68 11.16 -10.28
C LYS A 23 -10.43 12.47 -10.04
N HIS A 24 -11.05 12.64 -8.88
CA HIS A 24 -11.70 13.88 -8.46
C HIS A 24 -10.74 14.88 -7.78
N GLY A 25 -9.43 14.62 -7.82
CA GLY A 25 -8.40 15.55 -7.37
C GLY A 25 -7.93 15.34 -5.93
N ALA A 26 -8.29 14.23 -5.28
CA ALA A 26 -7.76 13.92 -3.95
C ALA A 26 -6.26 13.63 -4.03
N THR A 27 -5.46 14.37 -3.25
CA THR A 27 -4.00 14.22 -3.13
C THR A 27 -3.56 13.59 -1.81
N ASP A 28 -4.47 13.45 -0.85
CA ASP A 28 -4.27 12.79 0.44
C ASP A 28 -5.53 12.00 0.79
N ILE A 29 -5.39 10.69 1.03
CA ILE A 29 -6.47 9.76 1.35
C ILE A 29 -6.13 8.97 2.61
N LEU A 30 -7.05 8.95 3.57
CA LEU A 30 -7.02 8.09 4.75
C LEU A 30 -7.87 6.84 4.52
N VAL A 31 -7.28 5.67 4.73
CA VAL A 31 -7.94 4.37 4.63
C VAL A 31 -8.09 3.77 6.03
N ARG A 32 -9.32 3.67 6.51
CA ARG A 32 -9.66 3.15 7.84
C ARG A 32 -10.04 1.67 7.81
N ASN A 33 -9.74 0.99 8.91
CA ASN A 33 -10.09 -0.41 9.16
C ASN A 33 -9.63 -1.37 8.04
N PRO A 34 -8.37 -1.28 7.55
CA PRO A 34 -7.88 -2.08 6.42
C PRO A 34 -7.99 -3.59 6.67
N GLY A 35 -7.99 -4.04 7.92
CA GLY A 35 -8.39 -5.39 8.33
C GLY A 35 -7.52 -6.49 7.72
N ALA A 36 -6.23 -6.22 7.52
CA ALA A 36 -5.28 -7.12 6.86
C ALA A 36 -5.74 -7.62 5.47
N ARG A 37 -6.61 -6.86 4.77
CA ARG A 37 -7.10 -7.23 3.44
C ARG A 37 -5.97 -7.23 2.43
N HIS A 38 -6.00 -8.23 1.55
CA HIS A 38 -5.04 -8.37 0.46
C HIS A 38 -5.34 -7.34 -0.64
N ASN A 39 -4.31 -7.01 -1.43
CA ASN A 39 -4.37 -6.19 -2.63
C ASN A 39 -4.91 -4.77 -2.43
N LEU A 40 -4.78 -4.19 -1.23
CA LEU A 40 -5.15 -2.79 -0.99
C LEU A 40 -4.16 -1.84 -1.67
N GLY A 41 -4.69 -0.84 -2.39
CA GLY A 41 -3.87 0.21 -3.00
C GLY A 41 -2.98 -0.26 -4.17
N VAL A 42 -3.30 -1.41 -4.78
CA VAL A 42 -2.56 -1.90 -5.96
C VAL A 42 -2.79 -1.02 -7.18
N ALA A 43 -1.75 -0.84 -7.98
CA ALA A 43 -1.78 -0.09 -9.23
C ALA A 43 -2.41 1.31 -9.08
N VAL A 44 -1.93 2.05 -8.07
CA VAL A 44 -2.11 3.51 -7.94
C VAL A 44 -0.91 4.16 -8.62
N LEU A 45 -1.16 4.98 -9.63
CA LEU A 45 -0.14 5.48 -10.56
C LEU A 45 -0.01 7.01 -10.53
N GLU A 46 -0.75 7.64 -9.62
CA GLU A 46 -0.78 9.07 -9.42
C GLU A 46 0.04 9.44 -8.17
N PRO A 47 0.67 10.63 -8.12
CA PRO A 47 1.45 11.08 -6.98
C PRO A 47 0.53 11.53 -5.82
N VAL A 48 -0.11 10.56 -5.17
CA VAL A 48 -1.04 10.74 -4.04
C VAL A 48 -0.44 10.19 -2.75
N ALA A 49 -0.78 10.82 -1.61
CA ALA A 49 -0.49 10.28 -0.29
C ALA A 49 -1.63 9.40 0.22
N ILE A 50 -1.35 8.15 0.56
CA ILE A 50 -2.33 7.19 1.09
C ILE A 50 -1.86 6.72 2.47
N ARG A 51 -2.70 6.92 3.49
CA ARG A 51 -2.44 6.50 4.87
C ARG A 51 -3.37 5.35 5.25
N LEU A 52 -2.83 4.25 5.75
CA LEU A 52 -3.57 3.05 6.14
C LEU A 52 -3.53 2.89 7.67
N GLU A 53 -4.67 3.08 8.32
CA GLU A 53 -4.81 2.98 9.79
C GLU A 53 -5.00 1.52 10.22
N GLY A 54 -3.96 0.73 10.06
CA GLY A 54 -3.93 -0.65 10.56
C GLY A 54 -3.04 -1.54 9.72
N SER A 55 -3.13 -2.85 9.97
CA SER A 55 -2.39 -3.85 9.20
C SER A 55 -3.04 -4.09 7.85
N VAL A 56 -2.22 -4.37 6.85
CA VAL A 56 -2.61 -4.70 5.48
C VAL A 56 -2.13 -6.10 5.12
N GLY A 57 -2.81 -6.70 4.15
CA GLY A 57 -2.54 -8.05 3.70
C GLY A 57 -1.48 -8.14 2.60
N TYR A 58 -1.58 -9.20 1.81
CA TYR A 58 -0.63 -9.47 0.72
C TYR A 58 -0.75 -8.43 -0.39
N TYR A 59 0.37 -8.15 -1.05
CA TYR A 59 0.48 -7.30 -2.23
C TYR A 59 -0.03 -5.86 -2.05
N CYS A 60 -0.13 -5.37 -0.81
CA CYS A 60 -0.48 -3.98 -0.58
C CYS A 60 0.55 -3.06 -1.27
N ALA A 61 0.06 -2.01 -1.93
CA ALA A 61 0.89 -1.08 -2.70
C ALA A 61 1.75 -1.73 -3.80
N GLY A 62 1.36 -2.91 -4.30
CA GLY A 62 2.00 -3.53 -5.47
C GLY A 62 1.69 -2.79 -6.78
N LEU A 63 2.62 -2.84 -7.73
CA LEU A 63 2.51 -2.24 -9.07
C LEU A 63 2.28 -0.71 -9.06
N ILE A 64 2.69 -0.02 -8.00
CA ILE A 64 2.53 1.43 -7.90
C ILE A 64 3.59 2.18 -8.70
N ASP A 65 3.25 3.40 -9.10
CA ASP A 65 4.17 4.32 -9.76
C ASP A 65 3.92 5.76 -9.30
N GLY A 66 4.74 6.24 -8.37
CA GLY A 66 4.69 7.61 -7.86
C GLY A 66 4.05 7.84 -6.48
N PRO A 67 3.03 7.10 -5.99
CA PRO A 67 2.36 7.46 -4.74
C PRO A 67 3.24 7.24 -3.51
N SER A 68 2.81 7.83 -2.39
CA SER A 68 3.38 7.56 -1.07
C SER A 68 2.38 6.83 -0.18
N PHE A 69 2.76 5.68 0.38
CA PHE A 69 1.97 4.91 1.34
C PHE A 69 2.59 4.97 2.74
N ASP A 70 1.77 5.25 3.77
CA ASP A 70 2.13 5.09 5.19
C ASP A 70 1.18 4.08 5.84
N ILE A 71 1.72 2.95 6.29
CA ILE A 71 0.99 1.82 6.86
C ILE A 71 1.28 1.76 8.35
N ALA A 72 0.27 2.07 9.18
CA ALA A 72 0.40 2.10 10.64
C ALA A 72 0.61 0.71 11.27
N GLY A 73 0.18 -0.35 10.60
CA GLY A 73 0.31 -1.74 11.07
C GLY A 73 1.45 -2.51 10.39
N SER A 74 1.28 -3.84 10.36
CA SER A 74 2.15 -4.75 9.61
C SER A 74 1.62 -4.95 8.19
N ALA A 75 2.51 -5.36 7.28
CA ALA A 75 2.15 -5.75 5.91
C ALA A 75 2.43 -7.23 5.66
N GLY A 76 1.59 -7.85 4.83
CA GLY A 76 1.76 -9.23 4.43
C GLY A 76 2.80 -9.42 3.31
N TRP A 77 2.75 -10.58 2.64
CA TRP A 77 3.70 -10.95 1.58
C TRP A 77 3.59 -10.04 0.36
N GLY A 78 4.69 -9.80 -0.35
CA GLY A 78 4.67 -9.05 -1.60
C GLY A 78 4.32 -7.55 -1.46
N LEU A 79 4.45 -6.98 -0.26
CA LEU A 79 4.30 -5.53 -0.05
C LEU A 79 5.14 -4.78 -1.09
N ALA A 80 4.57 -3.78 -1.78
CA ALA A 80 5.27 -2.96 -2.76
C ALA A 80 5.96 -3.75 -3.89
N GLU A 81 5.46 -4.94 -4.21
CA GLU A 81 6.00 -5.75 -5.30
C GLU A 81 5.87 -5.02 -6.65
N SER A 82 6.92 -5.12 -7.46
CA SER A 82 7.00 -4.55 -8.81
C SER A 82 6.73 -3.05 -8.87
N MET A 83 7.02 -2.34 -7.77
CA MET A 83 6.93 -0.88 -7.69
C MET A 83 7.91 -0.20 -8.65
N MET A 84 7.42 0.79 -9.41
CA MET A 84 8.20 1.57 -10.36
C MET A 84 8.88 2.78 -9.73
N SER A 85 8.11 3.54 -8.95
CA SER A 85 8.57 4.73 -8.23
C SER A 85 7.62 5.06 -7.06
N GLY A 86 7.99 6.02 -6.21
CA GLY A 86 7.19 6.44 -5.04
C GLY A 86 7.83 6.08 -3.70
N ARG A 87 7.03 6.00 -2.63
CA ARG A 87 7.50 5.67 -1.28
C ARG A 87 6.51 4.78 -0.53
N VAL A 88 6.97 3.75 0.16
CA VAL A 88 6.13 2.92 1.05
C VAL A 88 6.79 2.83 2.42
N VAL A 89 6.07 3.21 3.48
CA VAL A 89 6.54 3.14 4.86
C VAL A 89 5.63 2.22 5.66
N VAL A 90 6.20 1.23 6.33
CA VAL A 90 5.49 0.31 7.24
C VAL A 90 6.01 0.50 8.65
N ARG A 91 5.12 0.83 9.59
CA ARG A 91 5.47 1.10 10.99
C ARG A 91 5.80 -0.17 11.79
N ARG A 92 5.32 -1.34 11.34
CA ARG A 92 5.62 -2.64 11.95
C ARG A 92 6.35 -3.56 10.98
N ASN A 93 6.02 -4.85 10.99
CA ASN A 93 6.73 -5.90 10.24
C ASN A 93 6.22 -6.00 8.80
N ALA A 94 7.03 -6.58 7.92
CA ALA A 94 6.64 -6.95 6.56
C ALA A 94 6.89 -8.43 6.28
N GLY A 95 5.96 -9.07 5.54
CA GLY A 95 6.04 -10.47 5.15
C GLY A 95 7.05 -10.77 4.04
N ASN A 96 7.04 -12.03 3.57
CA ASN A 96 8.00 -12.51 2.57
C ASN A 96 7.88 -11.73 1.25
N GLY A 97 9.02 -11.51 0.59
CA GLY A 97 9.04 -10.88 -0.73
C GLY A 97 8.59 -9.42 -0.73
N ALA A 98 8.66 -8.71 0.40
CA ALA A 98 8.47 -7.27 0.40
C ALA A 98 9.47 -6.62 -0.59
N ALA A 99 8.99 -5.62 -1.34
CA ALA A 99 9.71 -4.95 -2.42
C ALA A 99 10.30 -5.89 -3.49
N ALA A 100 9.71 -7.08 -3.69
CA ALA A 100 10.14 -7.98 -4.77
C ALA A 100 10.02 -7.29 -6.13
N ALA A 101 11.03 -7.46 -6.99
CA ALA A 101 11.13 -6.87 -8.32
C ALA A 101 10.92 -5.34 -8.37
N ILE A 102 11.21 -4.63 -7.27
CA ILE A 102 11.18 -3.16 -7.24
C ILE A 102 12.17 -2.59 -8.25
N ARG A 103 11.72 -1.65 -9.08
CA ARG A 103 12.56 -0.98 -10.09
C ARG A 103 13.03 0.40 -9.64
N GLY A 104 12.32 1.01 -8.70
CA GLY A 104 12.65 2.33 -8.17
C GLY A 104 11.79 2.74 -6.98
N GLY A 105 12.10 3.90 -6.41
CA GLY A 105 11.45 4.42 -5.20
C GLY A 105 12.11 3.96 -3.90
N THR A 106 11.36 4.04 -2.80
CA THR A 106 11.89 3.71 -1.45
C THR A 106 10.87 2.97 -0.62
N VAL A 107 11.26 1.81 -0.08
CA VAL A 107 10.47 1.04 0.88
C VAL A 107 11.18 1.06 2.23
N VAL A 108 10.48 1.49 3.28
CA VAL A 108 10.99 1.58 4.65
C VAL A 108 10.14 0.69 5.54
N ILE A 109 10.78 -0.26 6.21
CA ILE A 109 10.15 -1.14 7.20
C ILE A 109 10.80 -0.82 8.54
N HIS A 110 10.00 -0.39 9.51
CA HIS A 110 10.51 0.08 10.81
C HIS A 110 10.89 -1.06 11.78
N GLN A 111 10.37 -2.27 11.54
CA GLN A 111 10.63 -3.46 12.36
C GLN A 111 11.19 -4.56 11.45
N ASP A 112 10.78 -5.82 11.64
CA ASP A 112 11.34 -6.95 10.93
C ASP A 112 10.77 -7.12 9.52
N ALA A 113 11.65 -7.47 8.58
CA ALA A 113 11.29 -7.95 7.25
C ALA A 113 11.56 -9.46 7.15
N ALA A 114 10.61 -10.21 6.60
CA ALA A 114 10.79 -11.64 6.40
C ALA A 114 11.66 -11.97 5.17
N ALA A 115 11.66 -13.23 4.74
CA ALA A 115 12.59 -13.71 3.73
C ALA A 115 12.39 -13.01 2.36
N ARG A 116 13.50 -12.89 1.60
CA ARG A 116 13.52 -12.40 0.22
C ARG A 116 13.07 -10.94 0.05
N LEU A 117 13.31 -10.09 1.04
CA LEU A 117 13.19 -8.63 0.90
C LEU A 117 14.01 -8.14 -0.30
N GLY A 118 13.39 -7.37 -1.21
CA GLY A 118 14.08 -6.76 -2.36
C GLY A 118 14.56 -7.75 -3.42
N VAL A 119 14.04 -8.98 -3.43
CA VAL A 119 14.48 -10.00 -4.40
C VAL A 119 14.09 -9.63 -5.82
N SER A 120 14.96 -9.87 -6.80
CA SER A 120 14.69 -9.73 -8.23
C SER A 120 14.87 -11.04 -8.96
#